data_AF-A0A167G2F2-F1
#
_entry.id   AF-A0A167G2F2-F1
#
_cell.length_a   1.000
_cell.length_b   1.000
_cell.length_c   1.000
_cell.angle_alpha   90.00
_cell.angle_beta   90.00
_cell.angle_gamma   90.00
#
_symmetry.space_group_name_H-M   'P 1'
#
loop_
_entity.id
_entity.type
_entity.pdbx_description
1 polymer ?
#
loop_
_entity_poly.entity_id
_entity_poly.type
_entity_poly.pdbx_seq_one_letter_code
_entity_poly.pdbx_strand_id
1 'polypeptide(L)'
;LNGKTVNLFGKNHILDSESFKSALVADSIDTFFTTTALFNQMVLNDTLGGTKVKNVLFGGEKADPGLVEQAVQGYPNIAFTNVYGPTETTVFASAHHFVDKVDPTIPIGKPLHNKQCYVLDADLNPVPVGLVGELYIGGLGLARGYLNRPELTAEKFVINPFYDEEDSSSSKKLYRTGDLVRWLADGSLGFIARADYQVKVRGFRIELGEIEHALTGHSEIKEAVVLAREVGDNNTQLAAYLVSSAAELQDAELIEQVRGHLCQVLPDYMVPSAFVLLAELPMTTNGKIDRSKLPAPNIEALRAEYVAPKTETEIRLSEIWQQVLGLEKAGITDSFFELGGHSLLAVKVVAGVNEAFAINFPIKTFFEHNTIEKQAKIIENNLFDEKQIVIPQRNKMISNQDELEEIEL
;
A
#
# COMPACT_ATOMS: atom_id res chain seq x y z
N LEU A 1 16.28 -24.46 6.58
CA LEU A 1 16.15 -23.98 7.97
C LEU A 1 15.08 -24.77 8.73
N ASN A 2 13.83 -24.84 8.27
CA ASN A 2 12.73 -25.47 9.04
C ASN A 2 11.99 -26.65 8.34
N GLY A 3 12.49 -27.15 7.19
CA GLY A 3 11.86 -28.27 6.47
C GLY A 3 10.47 -27.98 5.88
N LYS A 4 10.09 -26.69 5.76
CA LYS A 4 8.81 -26.22 5.22
C LYS A 4 8.87 -25.99 3.71
N THR A 5 7.70 -26.00 3.07
CA THR A 5 7.50 -25.62 1.66
C THR A 5 7.21 -24.12 1.57
N VAL A 6 7.70 -23.47 0.50
CA VAL A 6 7.37 -22.08 0.17
C VAL A 6 6.57 -22.07 -1.12
N ASN A 7 5.36 -21.52 -1.06
CA ASN A 7 4.49 -21.34 -2.23
C ASN A 7 4.58 -19.89 -2.69
N LEU A 8 4.73 -19.71 -4.00
CA LEU A 8 4.85 -18.39 -4.62
C LEU A 8 3.55 -18.04 -5.33
N PHE A 9 2.93 -16.94 -4.90
CA PHE A 9 1.70 -16.43 -5.51
C PHE A 9 2.00 -15.19 -6.36
N GLY A 10 1.35 -15.09 -7.51
CA GLY A 10 1.38 -13.87 -8.32
C GLY A 10 0.66 -12.72 -7.61
N LYS A 11 1.12 -11.47 -7.82
CA LYS A 11 0.56 -10.27 -7.16
C LYS A 11 -0.97 -10.15 -7.32
N ASN A 12 -1.49 -10.50 -8.49
CA ASN A 12 -2.93 -10.43 -8.78
C ASN A 12 -3.75 -11.43 -7.97
N HIS A 13 -3.19 -12.61 -7.65
CA HIS A 13 -3.88 -13.62 -6.86
C HIS A 13 -4.04 -13.23 -5.39
N ILE A 14 -3.12 -12.42 -4.85
CA ILE A 14 -3.12 -12.03 -3.43
C ILE A 14 -4.13 -10.91 -3.14
N LEU A 15 -4.39 -10.07 -4.13
CA LEU A 15 -5.23 -8.87 -3.99
C LEU A 15 -6.72 -9.15 -4.27
N ASP A 16 -7.02 -10.30 -4.87
CA ASP A 16 -8.38 -10.82 -5.07
C ASP A 16 -8.72 -11.84 -3.98
N SER A 17 -9.76 -11.57 -3.18
CA SER A 17 -10.09 -12.39 -2.01
C SER A 17 -10.50 -13.83 -2.35
N GLU A 18 -11.25 -14.04 -3.44
CA GLU A 18 -11.73 -15.38 -3.84
C GLU A 18 -10.61 -16.21 -4.46
N SER A 19 -9.80 -15.58 -5.31
CA SER A 19 -8.61 -16.19 -5.90
C SER A 19 -7.61 -16.58 -4.81
N PHE A 20 -7.38 -15.69 -3.84
CA PHE A 20 -6.48 -15.98 -2.73
C PHE A 20 -7.01 -17.10 -1.84
N LYS A 21 -8.29 -17.09 -1.48
CA LYS A 21 -8.94 -18.18 -0.72
C LYS A 21 -8.80 -19.52 -1.44
N SER A 22 -9.08 -19.55 -2.74
CA SER A 22 -8.92 -20.75 -3.57
C SER A 22 -7.48 -21.26 -3.55
N ALA A 23 -6.49 -20.37 -3.63
CA ALA A 23 -5.09 -20.72 -3.53
C ALA A 23 -4.71 -21.26 -2.14
N LEU A 24 -5.18 -20.63 -1.05
CA LEU A 24 -4.95 -21.10 0.32
C LEU A 24 -5.47 -22.53 0.54
N VAL A 25 -6.64 -22.86 -0.04
CA VAL A 25 -7.24 -24.20 0.04
C VAL A 25 -6.49 -25.20 -0.83
N ALA A 26 -6.30 -24.91 -2.12
CA ALA A 26 -5.69 -25.81 -3.09
C ALA A 26 -4.28 -26.22 -2.65
N ASP A 27 -3.50 -25.27 -2.16
CA ASP A 27 -2.12 -25.49 -1.75
C ASP A 27 -1.97 -25.88 -0.28
N SER A 28 -3.07 -25.94 0.48
CA SER A 28 -3.08 -26.28 1.91
C SER A 28 -2.11 -25.41 2.73
N ILE A 29 -2.12 -24.10 2.50
CA ILE A 29 -1.26 -23.14 3.18
C ILE A 29 -1.56 -23.11 4.68
N ASP A 30 -0.51 -23.27 5.51
CA ASP A 30 -0.64 -23.29 6.98
C ASP A 30 -0.23 -21.97 7.65
N THR A 31 0.62 -21.17 7.02
CA THR A 31 1.26 -19.99 7.63
C THR A 31 1.59 -18.96 6.59
N PHE A 32 1.25 -17.69 6.83
CA PHE A 32 1.73 -16.58 6.01
C PHE A 32 1.82 -15.27 6.80
N PHE A 33 2.53 -14.31 6.22
CA PHE A 33 2.53 -12.91 6.64
C PHE A 33 1.80 -12.04 5.62
N THR A 34 1.06 -11.04 6.07
CA THR A 34 0.37 -10.06 5.23
C THR A 34 0.43 -8.66 5.82
N THR A 35 0.16 -7.61 5.04
CA THR A 35 0.03 -6.26 5.59
C THR A 35 -1.27 -6.13 6.39
N THR A 36 -1.32 -5.22 7.36
CA THR A 36 -2.55 -4.94 8.12
C THR A 36 -3.71 -4.57 7.20
N ALA A 37 -3.51 -3.71 6.19
CA ALA A 37 -4.54 -3.37 5.21
C ALA A 37 -5.13 -4.59 4.48
N LEU A 38 -4.28 -5.53 4.07
CA LEU A 38 -4.76 -6.73 3.37
C LEU A 38 -5.39 -7.73 4.35
N PHE A 39 -4.85 -7.87 5.56
CA PHE A 39 -5.50 -8.63 6.65
C PHE A 39 -6.93 -8.15 6.90
N ASN A 40 -7.15 -6.83 7.00
CA ASN A 40 -8.46 -6.23 7.20
C ASN A 40 -9.45 -6.66 6.09
N GLN A 41 -9.00 -6.63 4.84
CA GLN A 41 -9.81 -7.07 3.69
C GLN A 41 -10.11 -8.57 3.75
N MET A 42 -9.16 -9.40 4.17
CA MET A 42 -9.37 -10.84 4.32
C MET A 42 -10.45 -11.15 5.37
N VAL A 43 -10.48 -10.40 6.47
CA VAL A 43 -11.50 -10.55 7.53
C VAL A 43 -12.89 -10.13 7.03
N LEU A 44 -12.97 -8.99 6.33
CA LEU A 44 -14.23 -8.48 5.78
C LEU A 44 -14.85 -9.40 4.73
N ASN A 45 -14.01 -10.10 3.94
CA ASN A 45 -14.45 -10.96 2.84
C ASN A 45 -14.44 -12.45 3.18
N ASP A 46 -14.35 -12.84 4.45
CA ASP A 46 -14.24 -14.24 4.89
C ASP A 46 -13.21 -15.09 4.11
N THR A 47 -12.03 -14.52 3.84
CA THR A 47 -11.01 -15.17 3.00
C THR A 47 -10.36 -16.39 3.68
N LEU A 48 -10.43 -16.48 5.01
CA LEU A 48 -9.77 -17.55 5.79
C LEU A 48 -10.70 -18.75 6.07
N GLY A 49 -12.01 -18.60 5.87
CA GLY A 49 -13.00 -19.65 6.12
C GLY A 49 -12.74 -20.90 5.29
N GLY A 50 -12.78 -22.08 5.92
CA GLY A 50 -12.58 -23.37 5.22
C GLY A 50 -11.13 -23.67 4.78
N THR A 51 -10.18 -22.81 5.13
CA THR A 51 -8.75 -23.03 4.83
C THR A 51 -8.07 -23.92 5.89
N LYS A 52 -6.83 -24.33 5.62
CA LYS A 52 -5.96 -25.05 6.59
C LYS A 52 -4.97 -24.12 7.30
N VAL A 53 -5.16 -22.81 7.20
CA VAL A 53 -4.30 -21.82 7.83
C VAL A 53 -4.33 -21.99 9.34
N LYS A 54 -3.15 -21.86 9.97
CA LYS A 54 -2.95 -21.97 11.42
C LYS A 54 -2.31 -20.73 12.01
N ASN A 55 -1.48 -20.02 11.24
CA ASN A 55 -0.77 -18.84 11.72
C ASN A 55 -0.89 -17.72 10.69
N VAL A 56 -1.42 -16.57 11.12
CA VAL A 56 -1.45 -15.34 10.33
C VAL A 56 -0.69 -14.29 11.08
N LEU A 57 0.44 -13.88 10.50
CA LEU A 57 1.19 -12.72 10.97
C LEU A 57 0.73 -11.53 10.14
N PHE A 58 0.48 -10.40 10.79
CA PHE A 58 0.15 -9.17 10.09
C PHE A 58 0.81 -7.97 10.74
N GLY A 59 1.09 -6.95 9.94
CA GLY A 59 1.73 -5.76 10.46
C GLY A 59 2.04 -4.74 9.37
N GLY A 60 2.88 -3.78 9.73
CA GLY A 60 3.21 -2.66 8.86
C GLY A 60 2.38 -1.42 9.14
N GLU A 61 1.20 -1.52 9.74
CA GLU A 61 0.34 -0.38 10.13
C GLU A 61 -0.30 -0.61 11.51
N LYS A 62 -0.98 0.42 12.03
CA LYS A 62 -1.81 0.28 13.23
C LYS A 62 -2.95 -0.70 12.95
N ALA A 63 -3.10 -1.68 13.84
CA ALA A 63 -4.16 -2.68 13.75
C ALA A 63 -5.53 -2.08 14.13
N ASP A 64 -6.59 -2.52 13.45
CA ASP A 64 -7.97 -2.20 13.77
C ASP A 64 -8.49 -3.17 14.84
N PRO A 65 -8.82 -2.71 16.07
CA PRO A 65 -9.28 -3.59 17.14
C PRO A 65 -10.56 -4.38 16.79
N GLY A 66 -11.50 -3.77 16.07
CA GLY A 66 -12.77 -4.42 15.72
C GLY A 66 -12.55 -5.54 14.72
N LEU A 67 -11.74 -5.31 13.69
CA LEU A 67 -11.42 -6.35 12.70
C LEU A 67 -10.55 -7.47 13.28
N VAL A 68 -9.62 -7.14 14.19
CA VAL A 68 -8.85 -8.16 14.89
C VAL A 68 -9.75 -9.00 15.81
N GLU A 69 -10.68 -8.37 16.53
CA GLU A 69 -11.66 -9.08 17.35
C GLU A 69 -12.53 -10.01 16.50
N GLN A 70 -13.05 -9.52 15.38
CA GLN A 70 -13.80 -10.32 14.41
C GLN A 70 -12.98 -11.51 13.90
N ALA A 71 -11.69 -11.33 13.60
CA ALA A 71 -10.81 -12.41 13.14
C ALA A 71 -10.58 -13.48 14.22
N VAL A 72 -10.23 -13.05 15.44
CA VAL A 72 -9.94 -13.95 16.57
C VAL A 72 -11.18 -14.77 16.93
N GLN A 73 -12.37 -14.16 16.93
CA GLN A 73 -13.63 -14.84 17.23
C GLN A 73 -14.12 -15.70 16.06
N GLY A 74 -13.98 -15.23 14.82
CA GLY A 74 -14.44 -15.92 13.61
C GLY A 74 -13.59 -17.13 13.22
N TYR A 75 -12.29 -17.13 13.58
CA TYR A 75 -11.35 -18.18 13.22
C TYR A 75 -10.60 -18.74 14.45
N PRO A 76 -11.30 -19.45 15.36
CA PRO A 76 -10.73 -19.88 16.65
C PRO A 76 -9.56 -20.87 16.53
N ASN A 77 -9.36 -21.48 15.37
CA ASN A 77 -8.25 -22.40 15.11
C ASN A 77 -7.02 -21.72 14.49
N ILE A 78 -7.06 -20.39 14.29
CA ILE A 78 -5.98 -19.59 13.70
C ILE A 78 -5.34 -18.72 14.77
N ALA A 79 -4.03 -18.82 14.91
CA ALA A 79 -3.24 -17.91 15.72
C ALA A 79 -2.95 -16.63 14.94
N PHE A 80 -3.45 -15.51 15.43
CA PHE A 80 -3.17 -14.18 14.88
C PHE A 80 -2.04 -13.50 15.66
N THR A 81 -1.10 -12.90 14.94
CA THR A 81 0.03 -12.17 15.54
C THR A 81 0.23 -10.83 14.87
N ASN A 82 0.06 -9.74 15.62
CA ASN A 82 0.48 -8.42 15.18
C ASN A 82 1.99 -8.30 15.33
N VAL A 83 2.70 -7.95 14.25
CA VAL A 83 4.16 -7.81 14.23
C VAL A 83 4.58 -6.40 13.88
N TYR A 84 5.64 -5.94 14.51
CA TYR A 84 6.21 -4.62 14.30
C TYR A 84 7.73 -4.73 14.11
N GLY A 85 8.25 -3.99 13.14
CA GLY A 85 9.67 -3.73 13.02
C GLY A 85 9.98 -2.82 11.83
N PRO A 86 10.94 -1.90 11.97
CA PRO A 86 11.52 -1.19 10.83
C PRO A 86 12.49 -2.10 10.06
N THR A 87 12.64 -1.86 8.75
CA THR A 87 13.57 -2.56 7.84
C THR A 87 14.99 -2.65 8.41
N GLU A 88 15.44 -1.57 9.05
CA GLU A 88 16.75 -1.42 9.70
C GLU A 88 17.00 -2.40 10.86
N THR A 89 15.97 -3.13 11.28
CA THR A 89 16.02 -4.13 12.35
C THR A 89 15.66 -5.53 11.86
N THR A 90 15.70 -5.76 10.54
CA THR A 90 15.45 -7.04 9.88
C THR A 90 14.01 -7.55 10.10
N VAL A 91 13.09 -6.98 9.33
CA VAL A 91 11.68 -7.38 9.22
C VAL A 91 10.85 -7.05 10.47
N PHE A 92 11.03 -7.77 11.58
CA PHE A 92 10.27 -7.58 12.82
C PHE A 92 11.19 -7.51 14.03
N ALA A 93 10.87 -6.62 14.97
CA ALA A 93 11.55 -6.45 16.24
C ALA A 93 10.68 -6.88 17.43
N SER A 94 9.35 -6.79 17.32
CA SER A 94 8.41 -7.19 18.36
C SER A 94 7.16 -7.87 17.79
N ALA A 95 6.49 -8.65 18.63
CA ALA A 95 5.26 -9.34 18.27
C ALA A 95 4.25 -9.37 19.44
N HIS A 96 2.97 -9.22 19.09
CA HIS A 96 1.84 -9.39 19.98
C HIS A 96 0.96 -10.53 19.49
N HIS A 97 0.82 -11.57 20.31
CA HIS A 97 -0.04 -12.72 20.03
C HIS A 97 -1.42 -12.50 20.66
N PHE A 98 -2.47 -12.66 19.87
CA PHE A 98 -3.84 -12.58 20.39
C PHE A 98 -4.23 -13.92 20.99
N VAL A 99 -4.56 -13.92 22.28
CA VAL A 99 -4.79 -15.16 23.04
C VAL A 99 -6.22 -15.37 23.52
N ASP A 100 -7.11 -14.36 23.48
CA ASP A 100 -8.58 -14.52 23.64
C ASP A 100 -9.31 -13.17 23.56
N LYS A 101 -8.77 -12.15 24.26
CA LYS A 101 -9.37 -10.80 24.33
C LYS A 101 -8.54 -9.80 23.51
N VAL A 102 -9.22 -9.00 22.71
CA VAL A 102 -8.61 -7.87 21.98
C VAL A 102 -8.82 -6.59 22.78
N ASP A 103 -7.73 -5.90 23.09
CA ASP A 103 -7.79 -4.58 23.73
C ASP A 103 -8.08 -3.50 22.68
N PRO A 104 -8.89 -2.47 22.99
CA PRO A 104 -9.07 -1.30 22.12
C PRO A 104 -7.75 -0.63 21.69
N THR A 105 -6.70 -0.76 22.50
CA THR A 105 -5.35 -0.32 22.15
C THR A 105 -4.45 -1.52 21.90
N ILE A 106 -4.38 -1.98 20.65
CA ILE A 106 -3.52 -3.09 20.27
C ILE A 106 -2.04 -2.69 20.42
N PRO A 107 -1.27 -3.36 21.30
CA PRO A 107 0.16 -3.09 21.43
C PRO A 107 0.94 -3.67 20.23
N ILE A 108 2.15 -3.16 20.02
CA ILE A 108 3.13 -3.76 19.10
C ILE A 108 3.89 -4.93 19.76
N GLY A 109 3.53 -5.26 21.00
CA GLY A 109 3.91 -6.51 21.67
C GLY A 109 5.26 -6.46 22.37
N LYS A 110 5.90 -7.62 22.49
CA LYS A 110 7.17 -7.79 23.21
C LYS A 110 8.32 -8.02 22.23
N PRO A 111 9.56 -7.63 22.58
CA PRO A 111 10.73 -7.88 21.74
C PRO A 111 10.85 -9.35 21.37
N LEU A 112 11.20 -9.63 20.11
CA LEU A 112 11.52 -10.98 19.65
C LEU A 112 12.84 -11.45 20.26
N HIS A 113 13.09 -12.77 20.20
CA HIS A 113 14.36 -13.35 20.64
C HIS A 113 15.55 -12.64 19.99
N ASN A 114 16.58 -12.36 20.80
CA ASN A 114 17.79 -11.65 20.42
C ASN A 114 17.58 -10.20 19.96
N LYS A 115 16.38 -9.62 20.14
CA LYS A 115 16.10 -8.20 19.95
C LYS A 115 16.00 -7.54 21.31
N GLN A 116 16.52 -6.33 21.41
CA GLN A 116 16.41 -5.49 22.59
C GLN A 116 15.63 -4.24 22.20
N CYS A 117 14.66 -3.83 23.01
CA CYS A 117 13.92 -2.58 22.80
C CYS A 117 14.11 -1.69 24.02
N TYR A 118 14.35 -0.41 23.77
CA TYR A 118 14.52 0.61 24.78
C TYR A 118 13.57 1.77 24.48
N VAL A 119 12.93 2.31 25.51
CA VAL A 119 12.09 3.50 25.39
C VAL A 119 12.82 4.62 26.11
N LEU A 120 13.35 5.58 25.35
CA LEU A 120 14.34 6.54 25.83
C LEU A 120 13.84 7.98 25.67
N ASP A 121 14.38 8.86 26.51
CA ASP A 121 14.26 10.31 26.33
C ASP A 121 15.32 10.87 25.36
N ALA A 122 15.35 12.20 25.19
CA ALA A 122 16.27 12.88 24.27
C ALA A 122 17.75 12.74 24.66
N ASP A 123 18.03 12.45 25.93
CA ASP A 123 19.38 12.27 26.48
C ASP A 123 19.78 10.78 26.56
N LEU A 124 18.99 9.89 25.92
CA LEU A 124 19.15 8.43 25.92
C LEU A 124 18.96 7.76 27.28
N ASN A 125 18.23 8.39 28.22
CA ASN A 125 17.88 7.76 29.49
C ASN A 125 16.59 6.93 29.33
N PRO A 126 16.49 5.74 29.95
CA PRO A 126 15.25 4.97 29.97
C PRO A 126 14.12 5.72 30.67
N VAL A 127 12.96 5.81 30.03
CA VAL A 127 11.77 6.39 30.64
C VAL A 127 11.02 5.37 31.51
N PRO A 128 10.39 5.78 32.63
CA PRO A 128 9.53 4.93 33.43
C PRO A 128 8.40 4.26 32.63
N VAL A 129 7.95 3.08 33.10
CA VAL A 129 6.78 2.37 32.55
C VAL A 129 5.56 3.29 32.52
N GLY A 130 4.83 3.29 31.40
CA GLY A 130 3.67 4.13 31.16
C GLY A 130 3.96 5.52 30.58
N LEU A 131 5.20 6.02 30.68
CA LEU A 131 5.60 7.28 30.05
C LEU A 131 6.00 7.10 28.59
N VAL A 132 5.76 8.13 27.78
CA VAL A 132 6.09 8.14 26.36
C VAL A 132 7.56 8.52 26.17
N GLY A 133 8.25 7.75 25.34
CA GLY A 133 9.59 8.05 24.85
C GLY A 133 9.77 7.55 23.43
N GLU A 134 10.95 7.78 22.85
CA GLU A 134 11.29 7.28 21.52
C GLU A 134 11.78 5.82 21.62
N LEU A 135 11.37 4.97 20.68
CA LEU A 135 11.80 3.59 20.60
C LEU A 135 13.18 3.49 19.96
N TYR A 136 14.07 2.77 20.64
CA TYR A 136 15.38 2.37 20.13
C TYR A 136 15.47 0.86 20.14
N ILE A 137 16.01 0.29 19.08
CA ILE A 137 16.12 -1.15 18.91
C ILE A 137 17.59 -1.54 18.86
N GLY A 138 17.97 -2.51 19.68
CA GLY A 138 19.28 -3.13 19.70
C GLY A 138 19.20 -4.64 19.49
N GLY A 139 20.33 -5.26 19.73
CA GLY A 139 20.56 -6.69 19.64
C GLY A 139 20.85 -7.21 18.23
N LEU A 140 20.68 -8.51 18.05
CA LEU A 140 20.94 -9.16 16.77
C LEU A 140 19.93 -8.74 15.70
N GLY A 141 20.40 -8.62 14.46
CA GLY A 141 19.59 -8.26 13.30
C GLY A 141 19.35 -6.75 13.12
N LEU A 142 20.18 -5.90 13.71
CA LEU A 142 20.42 -4.58 13.14
C LEU A 142 21.01 -4.71 11.73
N ALA A 143 20.53 -3.88 10.82
CA ALA A 143 21.15 -3.73 9.51
C ALA A 143 22.56 -3.16 9.65
N ARG A 144 23.40 -3.37 8.63
CA ARG A 144 24.76 -2.80 8.58
C ARG A 144 24.76 -1.27 8.45
N GLY A 145 23.64 -0.68 8.02
CA GLY A 145 23.49 0.74 7.70
C GLY A 145 22.86 0.96 6.34
N TYR A 146 22.87 2.21 5.90
CA TYR A 146 22.35 2.63 4.60
C TYR A 146 23.46 2.60 3.55
N LEU A 147 23.16 1.99 2.40
CA LEU A 147 24.10 1.84 1.30
C LEU A 147 24.59 3.21 0.83
N ASN A 148 25.93 3.42 0.82
CA ASN A 148 26.58 4.66 0.41
C ASN A 148 26.12 5.92 1.16
N ARG A 149 25.55 5.78 2.36
CA ARG A 149 25.14 6.91 3.21
C ARG A 149 25.69 6.76 4.64
N PRO A 150 27.01 6.94 4.83
CA PRO A 150 27.64 6.78 6.14
C PRO A 150 27.14 7.81 7.16
N GLU A 151 26.83 9.04 6.73
CA GLU A 151 26.31 10.10 7.60
C GLU A 151 24.93 9.73 8.16
N LEU A 152 23.99 9.36 7.29
CA LEU A 152 22.66 8.87 7.71
C LEU A 152 22.77 7.60 8.58
N THR A 153 23.73 6.73 8.28
CA THR A 153 23.99 5.54 9.10
C THR A 153 24.46 5.93 10.50
N ALA A 154 25.37 6.89 10.63
CA ALA A 154 25.85 7.37 11.93
C ALA A 154 24.73 8.09 12.71
N GLU A 155 23.85 8.82 12.01
CA GLU A 155 22.70 9.50 12.60
C GLU A 155 21.67 8.50 13.19
N LYS A 156 21.32 7.45 12.43
CA LYS A 156 20.27 6.50 12.83
C LYS A 156 20.78 5.33 13.68
N PHE A 157 22.03 4.90 13.50
CA PHE A 157 22.67 3.81 14.26
C PHE A 157 23.63 4.39 15.31
N VAL A 158 23.05 4.83 16.42
CA VAL A 158 23.74 5.50 17.52
C VAL A 158 24.46 4.50 18.43
N ILE A 159 25.40 4.99 19.25
CA ILE A 159 26.11 4.16 20.24
C ILE A 159 25.09 3.61 21.26
N ASN A 160 25.19 2.32 21.59
CA ASN A 160 24.36 1.73 22.63
C ASN A 160 24.99 1.97 24.03
N PRO A 161 24.40 2.82 24.89
CA PRO A 161 24.91 3.02 26.25
C PRO A 161 24.64 1.81 27.16
N PHE A 162 23.79 0.87 26.73
CA PHE A 162 23.43 -0.36 27.45
C PHE A 162 24.14 -1.59 26.88
N TYR A 163 25.21 -1.40 26.10
CA TYR A 163 25.96 -2.51 25.53
C TYR A 163 26.57 -3.36 26.66
N ASP A 164 26.40 -4.67 26.53
CA ASP A 164 26.96 -5.66 27.44
C ASP A 164 27.79 -6.63 26.59
N GLU A 165 29.09 -6.71 26.87
CA GLU A 165 30.01 -7.56 26.12
C GLU A 165 29.85 -9.05 26.46
N GLU A 166 29.28 -9.38 27.62
CA GLU A 166 29.02 -10.75 28.05
C GLU A 166 27.72 -11.31 27.44
N ASP A 167 26.77 -10.44 27.10
CA ASP A 167 25.54 -10.81 26.40
C ASP A 167 25.77 -10.89 24.89
N SER A 168 25.88 -12.12 24.38
CA SER A 168 26.04 -12.40 22.94
C SER A 168 24.91 -11.87 22.05
N SER A 169 23.75 -11.55 22.64
CA SER A 169 22.62 -10.95 21.94
C SER A 169 22.67 -9.42 21.93
N SER A 170 23.57 -8.79 22.66
CA SER A 170 23.73 -7.33 22.76
C SER A 170 24.49 -6.75 21.58
N SER A 171 24.09 -5.55 21.15
CA SER A 171 24.74 -4.82 20.05
C SER A 171 25.41 -3.55 20.56
N LYS A 172 26.60 -3.22 20.01
CA LYS A 172 27.30 -1.93 20.28
C LYS A 172 26.54 -0.69 19.78
N LYS A 173 25.47 -0.90 19.03
CA LYS A 173 24.66 0.13 18.38
C LYS A 173 23.20 -0.04 18.72
N LEU A 174 22.46 1.07 18.72
CA LEU A 174 20.99 1.10 18.70
C LEU A 174 20.53 1.74 17.38
N TYR A 175 19.47 1.22 16.80
CA TYR A 175 18.73 1.90 15.74
C TYR A 175 17.65 2.79 16.35
N ARG A 176 17.71 4.08 16.05
CA ARG A 176 16.71 5.09 16.42
C ARG A 176 15.52 5.03 15.46
N THR A 177 14.34 4.61 15.93
CA THR A 177 13.24 4.29 15.01
C THR A 177 12.43 5.50 14.54
N GLY A 178 12.46 6.61 15.29
CA GLY A 178 11.53 7.71 15.11
C GLY A 178 10.10 7.41 15.58
N ASP A 179 9.83 6.27 16.23
CA ASP A 179 8.52 5.91 16.76
C ASP A 179 8.41 6.28 18.25
N LEU A 180 7.33 6.97 18.63
CA LEU A 180 6.98 7.24 20.01
C LEU A 180 6.14 6.09 20.56
N VAL A 181 6.59 5.54 21.68
CA VAL A 181 5.97 4.38 22.33
C VAL A 181 5.99 4.55 23.85
N ARG A 182 5.32 3.63 24.55
CA ARG A 182 5.45 3.46 26.01
C ARG A 182 5.45 1.98 26.38
N TRP A 183 6.11 1.63 27.47
CA TRP A 183 5.92 0.33 28.09
C TRP A 183 4.56 0.26 28.78
N LEU A 184 3.82 -0.82 28.55
CA LEU A 184 2.62 -1.19 29.30
C LEU A 184 3.01 -2.03 30.52
N ALA A 185 2.09 -2.13 31.49
CA ALA A 185 2.35 -2.81 32.75
C ALA A 185 2.66 -4.31 32.58
N ASP A 186 2.19 -4.93 31.50
CA ASP A 186 2.45 -6.33 31.16
C ASP A 186 3.78 -6.55 30.43
N GLY A 187 4.56 -5.48 30.22
CA GLY A 187 5.84 -5.48 29.51
C GLY A 187 5.72 -5.48 27.99
N SER A 188 4.53 -5.22 27.43
CA SER A 188 4.36 -4.97 26.00
C SER A 188 4.57 -3.49 25.65
N LEU A 189 4.88 -3.19 24.39
CA LEU A 189 5.05 -1.84 23.87
C LEU A 189 3.72 -1.34 23.28
N GLY A 190 3.23 -0.21 23.78
CA GLY A 190 2.13 0.53 23.18
C GLY A 190 2.66 1.58 22.19
N PHE A 191 2.26 1.50 20.93
CA PHE A 191 2.59 2.50 19.92
C PHE A 191 1.73 3.76 20.10
N ILE A 192 2.35 4.94 20.02
CA ILE A 192 1.68 6.24 20.17
C ILE A 192 1.61 6.96 18.83
N ALA A 193 2.75 7.27 18.24
CA ALA A 193 2.86 8.08 17.01
C ALA A 193 4.28 7.99 16.42
N ARG A 194 4.50 8.70 15.31
CA ARG A 194 5.84 9.03 14.80
C ARG A 194 6.32 10.34 15.40
N ALA A 195 7.61 10.43 15.69
CA ALA A 195 8.29 11.68 16.06
C ALA A 195 8.65 12.53 14.81
N ASP A 196 8.70 11.91 13.63
CA ASP A 196 9.00 12.55 12.35
C ASP A 196 7.79 12.52 11.39
N TYR A 197 8.01 12.93 10.13
CA TYR A 197 6.98 13.01 9.08
C TYR A 197 6.85 11.73 8.25
N GLN A 198 7.45 10.62 8.65
CA GLN A 198 7.25 9.36 7.93
C GLN A 198 5.84 8.85 8.18
N VAL A 199 5.24 8.26 7.16
CA VAL A 199 3.87 7.76 7.24
C VAL A 199 3.80 6.33 6.75
N LYS A 200 2.77 5.63 7.21
CA LYS A 200 2.42 4.30 6.71
C LYS A 200 1.12 4.41 5.96
N VAL A 201 1.15 4.11 4.67
CA VAL A 201 -0.02 4.17 3.79
C VAL A 201 -0.14 2.84 3.08
N ARG A 202 -1.21 2.10 3.38
CA ARG A 202 -1.55 0.80 2.78
C ARG A 202 -0.44 -0.25 2.97
N GLY A 203 0.24 -0.21 4.11
CA GLY A 203 1.35 -1.08 4.49
C GLY A 203 2.72 -0.63 3.98
N PHE A 204 2.78 0.43 3.17
CA PHE A 204 4.04 0.99 2.69
C PHE A 204 4.53 2.08 3.64
N ARG A 205 5.81 2.01 4.02
CA ARG A 205 6.51 3.10 4.70
C ARG A 205 6.90 4.12 3.64
N ILE A 206 6.40 5.34 3.78
CA ILE A 206 6.60 6.42 2.82
C ILE A 206 7.31 7.58 3.52
N GLU A 207 8.42 7.99 2.91
CA GLU A 207 9.10 9.24 3.23
C GLU A 207 8.40 10.38 2.49
N LEU A 208 7.62 11.20 3.18
CA LEU A 208 6.89 12.30 2.51
C LEU A 208 7.84 13.25 1.76
N GLY A 209 9.06 13.44 2.29
CA GLY A 209 10.11 14.23 1.66
C GLY A 209 10.57 13.71 0.29
N GLU A 210 10.45 12.40 0.03
CA GLU A 210 10.76 11.83 -1.30
C GLU A 210 9.74 12.30 -2.34
N ILE A 211 8.45 12.32 -1.95
CA ILE A 211 7.38 12.82 -2.81
C ILE A 211 7.50 14.33 -2.98
N GLU A 212 7.76 15.07 -1.90
CA GLU A 212 8.02 16.52 -1.95
C GLU A 212 9.20 16.83 -2.90
N HIS A 213 10.29 16.05 -2.86
CA HIS A 213 11.42 16.21 -3.76
C HIS A 213 11.02 15.94 -5.22
N ALA A 214 10.31 14.84 -5.50
CA ALA A 214 9.83 14.51 -6.84
C ALA A 214 8.90 15.60 -7.41
N LEU A 215 8.02 16.15 -6.58
CA LEU A 215 7.13 17.26 -6.91
C LEU A 215 7.92 18.52 -7.29
N THR A 216 8.89 18.93 -6.47
CA THR A 216 9.76 20.09 -6.77
C THR A 216 10.73 19.86 -7.93
N GLY A 217 10.86 18.61 -8.42
CA GLY A 217 11.58 18.30 -9.65
C GLY A 217 10.82 18.68 -10.92
N HIS A 218 9.52 18.97 -10.84
CA HIS A 218 8.72 19.45 -11.96
C HIS A 218 8.92 20.96 -12.16
N SER A 219 9.13 21.41 -13.42
CA SER A 219 9.52 22.81 -13.72
C SER A 219 8.52 23.86 -13.24
N GLU A 220 7.24 23.51 -13.21
CA GLU A 220 6.15 24.42 -12.84
C GLU A 220 5.82 24.45 -11.33
N ILE A 221 6.53 23.68 -10.51
CA ILE A 221 6.30 23.59 -9.05
C ILE A 221 7.43 24.30 -8.31
N LYS A 222 7.07 25.37 -7.60
CA LYS A 222 8.00 26.17 -6.81
C LYS A 222 8.21 25.56 -5.42
N GLU A 223 7.12 25.19 -4.75
CA GLU A 223 7.13 24.62 -3.40
C GLU A 223 6.10 23.50 -3.31
N ALA A 224 6.41 22.47 -2.53
CA ALA A 224 5.52 21.34 -2.32
C ALA A 224 5.61 20.82 -0.88
N VAL A 225 4.46 20.47 -0.31
CA VAL A 225 4.34 19.78 0.97
C VAL A 225 3.37 18.63 0.81
N VAL A 226 3.70 17.47 1.35
CA VAL A 226 2.81 16.30 1.33
C VAL A 226 2.37 15.99 2.74
N LEU A 227 1.10 15.62 2.89
CA LEU A 227 0.53 15.11 4.13
C LEU A 227 -0.18 13.78 3.88
N ALA A 228 -0.11 12.90 4.86
CA ALA A 228 -1.06 11.80 4.98
C ALA A 228 -2.30 12.30 5.73
N ARG A 229 -3.48 12.08 5.17
CA ARG A 229 -4.77 12.40 5.78
C ARG A 229 -5.66 11.18 5.85
N GLU A 230 -6.35 11.02 6.96
CA GLU A 230 -7.41 10.01 7.09
C GLU A 230 -8.66 10.51 6.34
N VAL A 231 -9.22 9.64 5.50
CA VAL A 231 -10.43 9.87 4.71
C VAL A 231 -11.41 8.74 5.01
N GLY A 232 -12.44 9.02 5.81
CA GLY A 232 -13.37 7.99 6.30
C GLY A 232 -12.72 7.03 7.30
N ASP A 233 -13.33 5.85 7.51
CA ASP A 233 -12.85 4.88 8.50
C ASP A 233 -11.57 4.17 8.03
N ASN A 234 -10.45 4.48 8.70
CA ASN A 234 -9.15 3.80 8.55
C ASN A 234 -8.48 3.84 7.15
N ASN A 235 -8.89 4.73 6.25
CA ASN A 235 -8.21 4.92 4.96
C ASN A 235 -7.31 6.15 4.97
N THR A 236 -6.00 5.95 4.99
CA THR A 236 -5.03 7.04 4.88
C THR A 236 -4.70 7.32 3.40
N GLN A 237 -4.77 8.58 3.00
CA GLN A 237 -4.47 9.05 1.66
C GLN A 237 -3.41 10.16 1.67
N LEU A 238 -2.64 10.27 0.58
CA LEU A 238 -1.65 11.31 0.41
C LEU A 238 -2.27 12.52 -0.28
N ALA A 239 -2.12 13.70 0.33
CA ALA A 239 -2.52 14.98 -0.22
C ALA A 239 -1.28 15.87 -0.43
N ALA A 240 -1.10 16.38 -1.66
CA ALA A 240 -0.05 17.31 -2.01
C ALA A 240 -0.56 18.74 -2.04
N TYR A 241 0.19 19.64 -1.41
CA TYR A 241 -0.05 21.08 -1.38
C TYR A 241 1.04 21.76 -2.18
N LEU A 242 0.64 22.46 -3.23
CA LEU A 242 1.55 22.94 -4.26
C LEU A 242 1.46 24.45 -4.38
N VAL A 243 2.61 25.10 -4.52
CA VAL A 243 2.72 26.48 -4.99
C VAL A 243 3.33 26.41 -6.38
N SER A 244 2.58 26.88 -7.38
CA SER A 244 3.04 26.86 -8.77
C SER A 244 3.80 28.12 -9.15
N SER A 245 4.76 27.97 -10.05
CA SER A 245 5.37 29.08 -10.78
C SER A 245 4.64 29.41 -12.09
N ALA A 246 3.71 28.55 -12.53
CA ALA A 246 2.96 28.72 -13.77
C ALA A 246 1.85 29.76 -13.60
N ALA A 247 2.05 30.95 -14.17
CA ALA A 247 1.00 31.99 -14.18
C ALA A 247 -0.07 31.77 -15.26
N GLU A 248 0.20 30.90 -16.25
CA GLU A 248 -0.59 30.78 -17.49
C GLU A 248 -1.34 29.45 -17.64
N LEU A 249 -1.02 28.42 -16.85
CA LEU A 249 -1.70 27.13 -16.91
C LEU A 249 -2.99 27.15 -16.08
N GLN A 250 -4.02 26.45 -16.56
CA GLN A 250 -5.19 26.16 -15.73
C GLN A 250 -4.83 25.11 -14.67
N ASP A 251 -5.38 25.26 -13.46
CA ASP A 251 -5.13 24.38 -12.31
C ASP A 251 -5.24 22.89 -12.65
N ALA A 252 -6.28 22.49 -13.39
CA ALA A 252 -6.51 21.10 -13.77
C ALA A 252 -5.43 20.55 -14.72
N GLU A 253 -4.99 21.35 -15.70
CA GLU A 253 -3.94 20.96 -16.64
C GLU A 253 -2.60 20.80 -15.92
N LEU A 254 -2.26 21.73 -15.02
CA LEU A 254 -1.07 21.64 -14.20
C LEU A 254 -1.08 20.37 -13.32
N ILE A 255 -2.18 20.08 -12.66
CA ILE A 255 -2.32 18.89 -11.80
C ILE A 255 -2.15 17.61 -12.62
N GLU A 256 -2.71 17.54 -13.83
CA GLU A 256 -2.54 16.38 -14.73
C GLU A 256 -1.07 16.18 -15.12
N GLN A 257 -0.37 17.25 -15.50
CA GLN A 257 1.06 17.20 -15.85
C GLN A 257 1.92 16.75 -14.66
N VAL A 258 1.70 17.33 -13.48
CA VAL A 258 2.43 16.99 -12.25
C VAL A 258 2.18 15.54 -11.85
N ARG A 259 0.92 15.08 -11.88
CA ARG A 259 0.57 13.68 -11.60
C ARG A 259 1.25 12.74 -12.59
N GLY A 260 1.23 13.07 -13.88
CA GLY A 260 1.91 12.31 -14.93
C GLY A 260 3.41 12.18 -14.69
N HIS A 261 4.07 13.27 -14.30
CA HIS A 261 5.48 13.27 -13.90
C HIS A 261 5.73 12.33 -12.71
N LEU A 262 4.94 12.45 -11.64
CA LEU A 262 5.10 11.58 -10.45
C LEU A 262 4.96 10.10 -10.78
N CYS A 263 4.01 9.71 -11.64
CA CYS A 263 3.83 8.32 -12.07
C CYS A 263 5.06 7.76 -12.82
N GLN A 264 5.92 8.62 -13.38
CA GLN A 264 7.15 8.18 -14.07
C GLN A 264 8.32 7.95 -13.11
N VAL A 265 8.36 8.69 -12.00
CA VAL A 265 9.52 8.73 -11.08
C VAL A 265 9.27 8.08 -9.73
N LEU A 266 8.01 7.87 -9.34
CA LEU A 266 7.60 7.26 -8.09
C LEU A 266 6.78 5.99 -8.32
N PRO A 267 6.84 5.03 -7.37
CA PRO A 267 5.87 3.93 -7.32
C PRO A 267 4.44 4.46 -7.14
N ASP A 268 3.45 3.76 -7.73
CA ASP A 268 2.03 4.16 -7.72
C ASP A 268 1.47 4.49 -6.32
N TYR A 269 1.93 3.79 -5.28
CA TYR A 269 1.44 3.99 -3.90
C TYR A 269 1.96 5.27 -3.24
N MET A 270 2.98 5.92 -3.81
CA MET A 270 3.52 7.20 -3.36
C MET A 270 2.90 8.40 -4.09
N VAL A 271 2.14 8.18 -5.16
CA VAL A 271 1.49 9.26 -5.91
C VAL A 271 0.29 9.79 -5.10
N PRO A 272 0.23 11.10 -4.79
CA PRO A 272 -0.89 11.71 -4.06
C PRO A 272 -2.24 11.50 -4.77
N SER A 273 -3.30 11.23 -4.00
CA SER A 273 -4.66 11.16 -4.54
C SER A 273 -5.27 12.55 -4.71
N ALA A 274 -4.93 13.49 -3.82
CA ALA A 274 -5.41 14.86 -3.85
C ALA A 274 -4.28 15.87 -4.07
N PHE A 275 -4.57 16.91 -4.84
CA PHE A 275 -3.69 18.05 -5.10
C PHE A 275 -4.42 19.34 -4.75
N VAL A 276 -3.77 20.21 -3.97
CA VAL A 276 -4.32 21.50 -3.54
C VAL A 276 -3.33 22.58 -3.94
N LEU A 277 -3.73 23.43 -4.87
CA LEU A 277 -2.95 24.60 -5.26
C LEU A 277 -3.17 25.74 -4.26
N LEU A 278 -2.08 26.34 -3.81
CA LEU A 278 -2.05 27.45 -2.87
C LEU A 278 -1.25 28.61 -3.48
N ALA A 279 -1.65 29.83 -3.13
CA ALA A 279 -0.86 31.02 -3.46
C ALA A 279 0.50 31.02 -2.71
N GLU A 280 0.50 30.54 -1.47
CA GLU A 280 1.69 30.38 -0.63
C GLU A 280 1.47 29.28 0.41
N LEU A 281 2.57 28.67 0.90
CA LEU A 281 2.49 27.73 2.01
C LEU A 281 2.34 28.48 3.35
N PRO A 282 1.46 28.02 4.26
CA PRO A 282 1.33 28.63 5.57
C PRO A 282 2.62 28.47 6.37
N MET A 283 3.04 29.55 7.04
CA MET A 283 4.25 29.58 7.86
C MET A 283 3.94 29.82 9.33
N THR A 284 4.76 29.24 10.21
CA THR A 284 4.82 29.54 11.64
C THR A 284 5.49 30.90 11.86
N THR A 285 5.34 31.47 13.07
CA THR A 285 6.03 32.70 13.46
C THR A 285 7.55 32.63 13.38
N ASN A 286 8.11 31.41 13.35
CA ASN A 286 9.54 31.13 13.22
C ASN A 286 9.98 30.88 11.77
N GLY A 287 9.12 31.12 10.77
CA GLY A 287 9.47 30.96 9.36
C GLY A 287 9.60 29.50 8.89
N LYS A 288 9.02 28.54 9.61
CA LYS A 288 8.88 27.13 9.16
C LYS A 288 7.47 26.88 8.65
N ILE A 289 7.30 25.95 7.71
CA ILE A 289 5.97 25.55 7.21
C ILE A 289 5.07 25.05 8.36
N ASP A 290 3.87 25.62 8.46
CA ASP A 290 2.85 25.27 9.43
C ASP A 290 1.85 24.27 8.83
N ARG A 291 2.23 22.99 8.87
CA ARG A 291 1.42 21.88 8.33
C ARG A 291 0.03 21.77 8.95
N SER A 292 -0.15 22.27 10.17
CA SER A 292 -1.44 22.23 10.88
C SER A 292 -2.48 23.17 10.28
N LYS A 293 -2.03 24.23 9.58
CA LYS A 293 -2.88 25.22 8.91
C LYS A 293 -3.16 24.90 7.45
N LEU A 294 -2.62 23.79 6.92
CA LEU A 294 -2.92 23.37 5.56
C LEU A 294 -4.40 22.99 5.46
N PRO A 295 -5.15 23.55 4.49
CA PRO A 295 -6.59 23.32 4.38
C PRO A 295 -6.88 21.83 4.12
N ALA A 296 -8.04 21.36 4.53
CA ALA A 296 -8.49 20.04 4.11
C ALA A 296 -8.65 20.03 2.57
N PRO A 297 -8.16 19.00 1.86
CA PRO A 297 -8.38 18.89 0.43
C PRO A 297 -9.88 18.81 0.18
N ASN A 298 -10.42 19.71 -0.63
CA ASN A 298 -11.83 19.68 -1.00
C ASN A 298 -12.02 18.64 -2.11
N ILE A 299 -12.11 17.38 -1.72
CA ILE A 299 -12.29 16.25 -2.64
C ILE A 299 -13.57 16.43 -3.48
N GLU A 300 -14.60 17.08 -2.94
CA GLU A 300 -15.85 17.37 -3.66
C GLU A 300 -15.70 18.49 -4.71
N ALA A 301 -14.93 19.55 -4.42
CA ALA A 301 -14.68 20.62 -5.40
C ALA A 301 -13.66 20.23 -6.48
N LEU A 302 -12.87 19.18 -6.25
CA LEU A 302 -11.98 18.58 -7.24
C LEU A 302 -12.71 17.64 -8.20
N ARG A 303 -13.96 17.24 -7.90
CA ARG A 303 -14.76 16.45 -8.85
C ARG A 303 -15.08 17.32 -10.05
N ALA A 304 -14.70 16.84 -11.24
CA ALA A 304 -15.17 17.40 -12.49
C ALA A 304 -16.71 17.45 -12.49
N GLU A 305 -17.29 18.38 -13.25
CA GLU A 305 -18.72 18.40 -13.46
C GLU A 305 -19.18 17.02 -13.95
N TYR A 306 -20.22 16.44 -13.33
CA TYR A 306 -20.61 15.07 -13.62
C TYR A 306 -20.99 14.90 -15.09
N VAL A 307 -20.16 14.15 -15.81
CA VAL A 307 -20.46 13.74 -17.20
C VAL A 307 -20.96 12.30 -17.19
N ALA A 308 -22.23 12.11 -17.54
CA ALA A 308 -22.84 10.79 -17.60
C ALA A 308 -22.19 9.90 -18.70
N PRO A 309 -22.07 8.58 -18.47
CA PRO A 309 -21.62 7.64 -19.48
C PRO A 309 -22.57 7.60 -20.67
N LYS A 310 -22.01 7.52 -21.88
CA LYS A 310 -22.73 7.61 -23.16
C LYS A 310 -22.67 6.31 -23.95
N THR A 311 -21.53 5.60 -23.93
CA THR A 311 -21.36 4.33 -24.65
C THR A 311 -21.66 3.12 -23.76
N GLU A 312 -21.95 1.97 -24.36
CA GLU A 312 -22.14 0.72 -23.60
C GLU A 312 -20.90 0.35 -22.77
N THR A 313 -19.70 0.60 -23.34
CA THR A 313 -18.42 0.42 -22.64
C THR A 313 -18.31 1.34 -21.42
N GLU A 314 -18.62 2.63 -21.59
CA GLU A 314 -18.58 3.61 -20.50
C GLU A 314 -19.58 3.30 -19.40
N ILE A 315 -20.80 2.88 -19.76
CA ILE A 315 -21.85 2.50 -18.80
C ILE A 315 -21.36 1.33 -17.94
N ARG A 316 -20.86 0.27 -18.58
CA ARG A 316 -20.42 -0.92 -17.87
C ARG A 316 -19.15 -0.70 -17.05
N LEU A 317 -18.22 0.12 -17.53
CA LEU A 317 -17.08 0.58 -16.73
C LEU A 317 -17.52 1.38 -15.50
N SER A 318 -18.46 2.30 -15.68
CA SER A 318 -19.02 3.10 -14.60
C SER A 318 -19.66 2.22 -13.52
N GLU A 319 -20.39 1.17 -13.90
CA GLU A 319 -20.99 0.20 -12.96
C GLU A 319 -19.92 -0.53 -12.14
N ILE A 320 -18.85 -1.01 -12.79
CA ILE A 320 -17.72 -1.67 -12.11
C ILE A 320 -17.08 -0.71 -11.10
N TRP A 321 -16.83 0.55 -11.50
CA TRP A 321 -16.25 1.56 -10.62
C TRP A 321 -17.15 1.88 -9.43
N GLN A 322 -18.45 2.07 -9.66
CA GLN A 322 -19.43 2.33 -8.61
C GLN A 322 -19.45 1.19 -7.58
N GLN A 323 -19.45 -0.07 -8.05
CA GLN A 323 -19.42 -1.23 -7.17
C GLN A 323 -18.13 -1.32 -6.35
N VAL A 324 -16.98 -1.09 -6.98
CA VAL A 324 -15.67 -1.22 -6.30
C VAL A 324 -15.40 -0.05 -5.35
N LEU A 325 -15.80 1.17 -5.72
CA LEU A 325 -15.59 2.38 -4.92
C LEU A 325 -16.72 2.63 -3.91
N GLY A 326 -17.86 1.93 -4.02
CA GLY A 326 -19.03 2.16 -3.17
C GLY A 326 -19.70 3.51 -3.42
N LEU A 327 -19.76 3.95 -4.68
CA LEU A 327 -20.30 5.26 -5.07
C LEU A 327 -21.65 5.13 -5.78
N GLU A 328 -22.57 6.06 -5.53
CA GLU A 328 -23.84 6.12 -6.27
C GLU A 328 -23.67 6.52 -7.74
N LYS A 329 -22.64 7.34 -8.04
CA LYS A 329 -22.34 7.83 -9.39
C LYS A 329 -20.83 7.93 -9.59
N ALA A 330 -20.40 7.57 -10.80
CA ALA A 330 -19.06 7.83 -11.32
C ALA A 330 -19.22 8.47 -12.70
N GLY A 331 -18.75 9.70 -12.87
CA GLY A 331 -18.72 10.41 -14.15
C GLY A 331 -17.58 9.93 -15.03
N ILE A 332 -17.72 10.04 -16.35
CA ILE A 332 -16.71 9.48 -17.27
C ILE A 332 -15.36 10.20 -17.21
N THR A 333 -15.37 11.46 -16.79
CA THR A 333 -14.19 12.31 -16.62
C THR A 333 -13.62 12.26 -15.20
N ASP A 334 -14.29 11.58 -14.26
CA ASP A 334 -13.81 11.50 -12.89
C ASP A 334 -12.52 10.67 -12.83
N SER A 335 -11.52 11.20 -12.12
CA SER A 335 -10.31 10.43 -11.84
C SER A 335 -10.59 9.36 -10.79
N PHE A 336 -10.21 8.12 -11.07
CA PHE A 336 -10.33 6.99 -10.15
C PHE A 336 -9.75 7.31 -8.76
N PHE A 337 -8.57 7.94 -8.73
CA PHE A 337 -7.86 8.21 -7.48
C PHE A 337 -8.47 9.38 -6.70
N GLU A 338 -9.06 10.35 -7.39
CA GLU A 338 -9.79 11.46 -6.76
C GLU A 338 -11.13 11.00 -6.18
N LEU A 339 -11.73 9.97 -6.77
CA LEU A 339 -12.88 9.27 -6.21
C LEU A 339 -12.53 8.37 -5.00
N GLY A 340 -11.29 8.43 -4.49
CA GLY A 340 -10.82 7.64 -3.36
C GLY A 340 -10.27 6.26 -3.75
N GLY A 341 -10.17 5.99 -5.05
CA GLY A 341 -9.54 4.79 -5.59
C GLY A 341 -8.05 4.69 -5.23
N HIS A 342 -7.56 3.46 -5.17
CA HIS A 342 -6.16 3.16 -4.89
C HIS A 342 -5.73 1.84 -5.51
N SER A 343 -4.43 1.50 -5.46
CA SER A 343 -3.89 0.35 -6.19
C SER A 343 -4.62 -0.97 -5.92
N LEU A 344 -5.02 -1.24 -4.68
CA LEU A 344 -5.83 -2.42 -4.36
C LEU A 344 -7.22 -2.37 -5.03
N LEU A 345 -7.92 -1.24 -4.98
CA LEU A 345 -9.20 -1.07 -5.68
C LEU A 345 -9.03 -1.09 -7.20
N ALA A 346 -7.93 -0.53 -7.73
CA ALA A 346 -7.59 -0.57 -9.15
C ALA A 346 -7.43 -2.02 -9.63
N VAL A 347 -6.79 -2.89 -8.85
CA VAL A 347 -6.69 -4.32 -9.17
C VAL A 347 -8.06 -4.98 -9.21
N LYS A 348 -8.96 -4.64 -8.27
CA LYS A 348 -10.36 -5.14 -8.30
C LYS A 348 -11.11 -4.64 -9.54
N VAL A 349 -10.96 -3.36 -9.91
CA VAL A 349 -11.55 -2.82 -11.13
C VAL A 349 -11.01 -3.53 -12.36
N VAL A 350 -9.69 -3.69 -12.47
CA VAL A 350 -9.06 -4.37 -13.62
C VAL A 350 -9.51 -5.81 -13.73
N ALA A 351 -9.65 -6.54 -12.61
CA ALA A 351 -10.21 -7.89 -12.61
C ALA A 351 -11.65 -7.89 -13.16
N GLY A 352 -12.51 -6.99 -12.66
CA GLY A 352 -13.88 -6.84 -13.15
C GLY A 352 -13.97 -6.42 -14.62
N VAL A 353 -13.06 -5.57 -15.11
CA VAL A 353 -12.96 -5.18 -16.52
C VAL A 353 -12.59 -6.37 -17.39
N ASN A 354 -11.56 -7.12 -17.01
CA ASN A 354 -11.11 -8.29 -17.75
C ASN A 354 -12.21 -9.35 -17.86
N GLU A 355 -12.96 -9.56 -16.78
CA GLU A 355 -14.12 -10.46 -16.77
C GLU A 355 -15.28 -9.93 -17.63
N ALA A 356 -15.67 -8.67 -17.45
CA ALA A 356 -16.84 -8.09 -18.11
C ALA A 356 -16.69 -7.97 -19.64
N PHE A 357 -15.47 -7.72 -20.11
CA PHE A 357 -15.18 -7.49 -21.53
C PHE A 357 -14.40 -8.63 -22.19
N ALA A 358 -14.01 -9.67 -21.44
CA ALA A 358 -13.20 -10.79 -21.93
C ALA A 358 -11.87 -10.36 -22.60
N ILE A 359 -11.24 -9.30 -22.09
CA ILE A 359 -9.97 -8.76 -22.58
C ILE A 359 -8.85 -8.93 -21.56
N ASN A 360 -7.61 -8.64 -21.98
CA ASN A 360 -6.47 -8.46 -21.09
C ASN A 360 -6.12 -6.97 -20.96
N PHE A 361 -6.80 -6.28 -20.05
CA PHE A 361 -6.53 -4.89 -19.68
C PHE A 361 -5.41 -4.82 -18.62
N PRO A 362 -4.19 -4.34 -18.95
CA PRO A 362 -3.09 -4.35 -18.02
C PRO A 362 -3.27 -3.31 -16.91
N ILE A 363 -2.88 -3.65 -15.68
CA ILE A 363 -2.93 -2.71 -14.55
C ILE A 363 -2.11 -1.43 -14.81
N LYS A 364 -1.02 -1.53 -15.56
CA LYS A 364 -0.21 -0.36 -15.93
C LYS A 364 -1.02 0.65 -16.75
N THR A 365 -1.80 0.14 -17.72
CA THR A 365 -2.69 0.96 -18.56
C THR A 365 -3.77 1.64 -17.72
N PHE A 366 -4.27 0.99 -16.67
CA PHE A 366 -5.20 1.61 -15.72
C PHE A 366 -4.60 2.85 -15.03
N PHE A 367 -3.34 2.76 -14.59
CA PHE A 367 -2.66 3.88 -13.94
C PHE A 367 -2.32 5.02 -14.91
N GLU A 368 -1.97 4.69 -16.16
CA GLU A 368 -1.75 5.66 -17.23
C GLU A 368 -3.05 6.36 -17.66
N HIS A 369 -4.19 5.65 -17.58
CA HIS A 369 -5.50 6.12 -18.02
C HIS A 369 -6.51 5.99 -16.89
N ASN A 370 -6.53 6.97 -16.00
CA ASN A 370 -7.26 6.93 -14.73
C ASN A 370 -8.69 7.49 -14.78
N THR A 371 -9.31 7.62 -15.96
CA THR A 371 -10.72 8.03 -16.13
C THR A 371 -11.47 6.99 -16.97
N ILE A 372 -12.77 6.85 -16.75
CA ILE A 372 -13.61 5.93 -17.53
C ILE A 372 -13.56 6.28 -19.02
N GLU A 373 -13.57 7.56 -19.40
CA GLU A 373 -13.51 7.97 -20.81
C GLU A 373 -12.22 7.49 -21.49
N LYS A 374 -11.06 7.63 -20.83
CA LYS A 374 -9.77 7.18 -21.38
C LYS A 374 -9.70 5.65 -21.42
N GLN A 375 -10.22 4.97 -20.40
CA GLN A 375 -10.25 3.50 -20.34
C GLN A 375 -11.18 2.92 -21.42
N ALA A 376 -12.37 3.48 -21.60
CA ALA A 376 -13.35 3.03 -22.58
C ALA A 376 -12.76 3.04 -24.00
N LYS A 377 -12.07 4.11 -24.39
CA LYS A 377 -11.38 4.20 -25.70
C LYS A 377 -10.39 3.06 -25.92
N ILE A 378 -9.65 2.66 -24.89
CA ILE A 378 -8.65 1.59 -24.98
C ILE A 378 -9.32 0.22 -25.06
N ILE A 379 -10.38 0.01 -24.27
CA ILE A 379 -11.16 -1.23 -24.29
C ILE A 379 -11.82 -1.40 -25.67
N GLU A 380 -12.42 -0.35 -26.20
CA GLU A 380 -13.04 -0.35 -27.53
C GLU A 380 -12.01 -0.72 -28.60
N ASN A 381 -10.83 -0.11 -28.59
CA ASN A 381 -9.76 -0.45 -29.52
C ASN A 381 -9.33 -1.93 -29.43
N ASN A 382 -9.20 -2.50 -28.23
CA ASN A 382 -8.88 -3.93 -28.07
C ASN A 382 -10.00 -4.84 -28.60
N LEU A 383 -11.26 -4.47 -28.36
CA LEU A 383 -12.42 -5.21 -28.87
C LEU A 383 -12.53 -5.14 -30.40
N PHE A 384 -12.05 -4.07 -31.03
CA PHE A 384 -11.96 -3.95 -32.49
C PHE A 384 -10.87 -4.85 -33.08
N ASP A 385 -9.70 -4.95 -32.44
CA ASP A 385 -8.59 -5.78 -32.90
C ASP A 385 -8.90 -7.29 -32.85
N GLU A 386 -9.61 -7.77 -31.82
CA GLU A 386 -10.04 -9.18 -31.76
C GLU A 386 -11.08 -9.55 -32.84
N LYS A 387 -11.96 -8.61 -33.21
CA LYS A 387 -12.99 -8.84 -34.25
C LYS A 387 -12.41 -8.94 -35.66
N GLN A 388 -11.19 -8.48 -35.92
CA GLN A 388 -10.56 -8.60 -37.24
C GLN A 388 -9.88 -9.96 -37.48
N ILE A 389 -9.69 -10.79 -36.44
CA ILE A 389 -9.13 -12.14 -36.60
C ILE A 389 -10.26 -13.14 -36.90
N VAL A 390 -10.87 -13.02 -38.09
CA VAL A 390 -11.71 -14.10 -38.65
C VAL A 390 -10.87 -14.84 -39.68
N ILE A 391 -10.19 -15.92 -39.25
CA ILE A 391 -9.54 -16.85 -40.18
C ILE A 391 -10.66 -17.63 -40.90
N PRO A 392 -10.80 -17.54 -42.23
CA PRO A 392 -11.81 -18.31 -42.94
C PRO A 392 -11.49 -19.80 -42.79
N GLN A 393 -12.45 -20.60 -42.31
CA GLN A 393 -12.29 -22.06 -42.30
C GLN A 393 -12.13 -22.56 -43.75
N ARG A 394 -10.99 -23.20 -44.02
CA ARG A 394 -10.70 -23.84 -45.29
C ARG A 394 -11.62 -25.06 -45.45
N ASN A 395 -12.60 -24.99 -46.35
CA ASN A 395 -13.43 -26.12 -46.74
C ASN A 395 -12.54 -27.33 -47.09
N LYS A 396 -12.79 -28.47 -46.42
CA LYS A 396 -12.17 -29.75 -46.76
C LYS A 396 -12.52 -30.11 -48.20
N MET A 397 -11.52 -30.07 -49.09
CA MET A 397 -11.60 -30.76 -50.37
C MET A 397 -11.64 -32.27 -50.11
N ILE A 398 -12.58 -32.92 -50.77
CA ILE A 398 -12.77 -34.36 -50.84
C ILE A 398 -11.52 -34.99 -51.44
N SER A 399 -10.88 -35.91 -50.72
CA SER A 399 -9.81 -36.75 -51.27
C SER A 399 -10.42 -37.90 -52.06
N ASN A 400 -10.35 -37.83 -53.38
CA ASN A 400 -10.37 -39.04 -54.20
C ASN A 400 -8.94 -39.62 -54.19
N GLN A 401 -8.77 -40.73 -53.48
CA GLN A 401 -7.70 -41.67 -53.75
C GLN A 401 -8.10 -42.46 -54.99
N ASP A 402 -7.37 -42.32 -56.08
CA ASP A 402 -7.05 -43.37 -57.05
C ASP A 402 -6.10 -42.80 -58.11
N GLU A 403 -5.25 -43.67 -58.67
CA GLU A 403 -4.15 -43.44 -59.64
C GLU A 403 -2.79 -43.10 -58.98
N LEU A 404 -2.06 -44.10 -58.44
CA LEU A 404 -1.22 -45.10 -59.10
C LEU A 404 -0.15 -44.51 -60.04
N GLU A 405 1.11 -44.85 -59.69
CA GLU A 405 2.21 -45.29 -60.57
C GLU A 405 2.57 -44.33 -61.73
N GLU A 406 3.81 -43.91 -61.90
CA GLU A 406 4.96 -44.77 -62.20
C GLU A 406 6.17 -43.84 -62.48
N ILE A 407 7.35 -44.45 -62.56
CA ILE A 407 8.61 -43.99 -63.21
C ILE A 407 9.77 -43.73 -62.25
N GLU A 408 10.59 -44.77 -62.19
CA GLU A 408 11.99 -44.87 -61.79
C GLU A 408 12.89 -43.78 -62.39
N LEU A 409 13.82 -43.25 -61.59
CA LEU A 409 15.28 -43.40 -61.75
C LEU A 409 16.05 -42.84 -60.55
#